data_AF-A0A925IHH1-F1
#
_entry.id   AF-A0A925IHH1-F1
#
_cell.length_a   1.000
_cell.length_b   1.000
_cell.length_c   1.000
_cell.angle_alpha   90.00
_cell.angle_beta   90.00
_cell.angle_gamma   90.00
#
_symmetry.space_group_name_H-M   'P 1'
#
loop_
_entity.id
_entity.type
_entity.pdbx_description
1 polymer ?
#
loop_
_entity_poly.entity_id
_entity_poly.type
_entity_poly.pdbx_seq_one_letter_code
_entity_poly.pdbx_strand_id
1 'polypeptide(L)'
;SVKLDTLLADSEWQLSLLPADYALAHLPRLDLDEMDSNHVLHGRAPQSDYRAGDGLARAYDFKGRLAAILQSNNGIWRPHKVFLPGE
;
A
#
# COMPACT_ATOMS: atom_id res chain seq x y z
N SER A 1 17.09 18.72 4.60
CA SER A 1 17.19 17.75 5.71
C SER A 1 16.86 18.49 7.00
N VAL A 2 15.81 18.10 7.72
CA VAL A 2 15.48 18.67 9.02
C VAL A 2 16.36 18.01 10.07
N LYS A 3 16.84 18.76 11.07
CA LYS A 3 17.66 18.21 12.15
C LYS A 3 16.79 17.47 13.17
N LEU A 4 17.30 16.36 13.70
CA LEU A 4 16.59 15.54 14.69
C LEU A 4 16.22 16.35 15.94
N ASP A 5 17.14 17.15 16.47
CA ASP A 5 16.89 17.97 17.67
C ASP A 5 15.76 18.98 17.46
N THR A 6 15.59 19.47 16.22
CA THR A 6 14.48 20.37 15.86
C THR A 6 13.15 19.64 15.84
N LEU A 7 13.10 18.41 15.34
CA LEU A 7 11.88 17.60 15.33
C LEU A 7 11.47 17.13 16.73
N LEU A 8 12.44 16.82 17.59
CA LEU A 8 12.14 16.38 18.97
C LEU A 8 11.47 17.47 19.81
N ALA A 9 11.73 18.73 19.51
CA ALA A 9 11.13 19.88 20.17
C ALA A 9 9.83 20.37 19.50
N ASP A 10 9.45 19.79 18.36
CA ASP A 10 8.28 20.16 17.59
C ASP A 10 7.07 19.32 18.02
N SER A 11 5.99 19.96 18.47
CA SER A 11 4.75 19.27 18.81
C SER A 11 4.06 18.64 17.60
N GLU A 12 4.39 19.10 16.39
CA GLU A 12 3.81 18.68 15.11
C GLU A 12 4.82 17.85 14.28
N TRP A 13 5.81 17.23 14.92
CA TRP A 13 6.86 16.45 14.25
C TRP A 13 6.34 15.39 13.27
N GLN A 14 5.11 14.89 13.48
CA GLN A 14 4.43 13.93 12.61
C GLN A 14 4.22 14.48 11.20
N LEU A 15 4.09 15.79 11.01
CA LEU A 15 3.99 16.43 9.70
C LEU A 15 5.29 16.31 8.88
N SER A 16 6.40 15.98 9.54
CA SER A 16 7.68 15.71 8.90
C SER A 16 7.86 14.24 8.49
N LEU A 17 6.91 13.36 8.83
CA LEU A 17 6.92 11.97 8.38
C LEU A 17 6.49 11.88 6.92
N LEU A 18 7.25 11.10 6.16
CA LEU A 18 6.82 10.69 4.83
C LEU A 18 5.70 9.65 4.95
N PRO A 19 4.73 9.65 4.03
CA PRO A 19 3.74 8.58 3.92
C PRO A 19 4.41 7.19 3.85
N ALA A 20 3.77 6.18 4.45
CA ALA A 20 4.33 4.83 4.50
C ALA A 20 4.60 4.21 3.12
N ASP A 21 3.83 4.59 2.10
CA ASP A 21 3.99 4.15 0.73
C ASP A 21 5.17 4.80 -0.01
N TYR A 22 5.79 5.85 0.56
CA TYR A 22 6.94 6.53 -0.03
C TYR A 22 8.13 5.57 -0.21
N ALA A 23 8.43 4.75 0.80
CA ALA A 23 9.49 3.74 0.72
C ALA A 23 9.24 2.67 -0.35
N LEU A 24 7.98 2.54 -0.78
CA LEU A 24 7.50 1.53 -1.73
C LEU A 24 7.29 2.12 -3.13
N ALA A 25 7.69 3.37 -3.38
CA ALA A 25 7.43 4.08 -4.64
C ALA A 25 8.03 3.41 -5.88
N HIS A 26 9.08 2.58 -5.70
CA HIS A 26 9.70 1.79 -6.76
C HIS A 26 8.83 0.60 -7.21
N LEU A 27 7.83 0.19 -6.43
CA LEU A 27 6.91 -0.88 -6.79
C LEU A 27 5.76 -0.34 -7.65
N PRO A 28 5.29 -1.11 -8.65
CA PRO A 28 4.10 -0.80 -9.43
C PRO A 28 2.88 -0.53 -8.53
N ARG A 29 1.97 0.29 -9.02
CA ARG A 29 0.70 0.62 -8.36
C ARG A 29 -0.45 -0.14 -9.04
N LEU A 30 -1.29 -0.77 -8.25
CA LEU A 30 -2.60 -1.31 -8.64
C LEU A 30 -3.67 -0.55 -7.85
N ASP A 31 -4.64 0.01 -8.57
CA ASP A 31 -5.81 0.65 -7.97
C ASP A 31 -6.96 -0.35 -8.00
N LEU A 32 -7.41 -0.80 -6.82
CA LEU A 32 -8.47 -1.79 -6.68
C LEU A 32 -9.83 -1.12 -6.74
N ASP A 33 -10.80 -1.81 -7.34
CA ASP A 33 -12.21 -1.45 -7.15
C ASP A 33 -12.69 -1.78 -5.72
N GLU A 34 -13.93 -1.42 -5.40
CA GLU A 34 -14.50 -1.62 -4.06
C GLU A 34 -14.58 -3.10 -3.64
N MET A 35 -14.94 -3.98 -4.59
CA MET A 35 -15.07 -5.41 -4.33
C MET A 35 -13.69 -6.02 -4.03
N ASP A 36 -12.71 -5.73 -4.87
CA ASP A 36 -11.36 -6.26 -4.72
C ASP A 36 -10.63 -5.65 -3.52
N SER A 37 -10.91 -4.39 -3.19
CA SER A 37 -10.47 -3.79 -1.94
C SER A 37 -10.94 -4.63 -0.74
N ASN A 38 -12.23 -5.00 -0.71
CA ASN A 38 -12.79 -5.85 0.34
C ASN A 38 -12.14 -7.24 0.35
N HIS A 39 -11.96 -7.87 -0.82
CA HIS A 39 -11.28 -9.16 -0.92
C HIS A 39 -9.86 -9.12 -0.35
N VAL A 40 -9.06 -8.16 -0.78
CA VAL A 40 -7.67 -8.02 -0.38
C VAL A 40 -7.55 -7.70 1.11
N LEU A 41 -8.42 -6.83 1.66
CA LEU A 41 -8.46 -6.54 3.09
C LEU A 41 -8.74 -7.79 3.95
N HIS A 42 -9.43 -8.78 3.39
CA HIS A 42 -9.69 -10.07 4.04
C HIS A 42 -8.71 -11.18 3.59
N GLY A 43 -7.57 -10.83 2.99
CA GLY A 43 -6.54 -11.78 2.59
C GLY A 43 -6.90 -12.65 1.39
N ARG A 44 -7.96 -12.33 0.65
CA ARG A 44 -8.34 -13.02 -0.60
C ARG A 44 -7.66 -12.38 -1.80
N ALA A 45 -7.45 -13.17 -2.86
CA ALA A 45 -7.02 -12.63 -4.13
C ALA A 45 -8.10 -11.68 -4.72
N PRO A 46 -7.68 -10.61 -5.41
CA PRO A 46 -8.60 -9.85 -6.23
C PRO A 46 -9.14 -10.72 -7.38
N GLN A 47 -10.33 -10.39 -7.86
CA GLN A 47 -11.02 -11.13 -8.92
C GLN A 47 -10.91 -10.43 -10.28
N SER A 48 -10.75 -9.11 -10.31
CA SER A 48 -10.54 -8.37 -11.56
C SER A 48 -9.17 -8.67 -12.17
N ASP A 49 -9.09 -8.58 -13.49
CA ASP A 49 -7.85 -8.80 -14.25
C ASP A 49 -6.99 -7.53 -14.23
N TYR A 50 -6.14 -7.43 -13.21
CA TYR A 50 -5.11 -6.39 -13.15
C TYR A 50 -3.87 -6.87 -13.89
N ARG A 51 -3.42 -6.07 -14.87
CA ARG A 51 -2.23 -6.36 -15.67
C ARG A 51 -1.09 -6.84 -14.79
N ALA A 52 -0.80 -8.14 -14.87
CA ALA A 52 0.16 -8.77 -14.00
C ALA A 52 1.54 -8.79 -14.67
N GLY A 53 2.53 -8.17 -14.01
CA GLY A 53 3.91 -8.61 -14.10
C GLY A 53 4.18 -9.64 -13.00
N ASP A 54 5.30 -10.34 -13.04
CA ASP A 54 5.76 -11.12 -11.88
C ASP A 54 6.42 -10.19 -10.86
N GLY A 55 6.24 -10.49 -9.57
CA GLY A 55 6.86 -9.74 -8.47
C GLY A 55 5.87 -9.00 -7.58
N LEU A 56 6.33 -7.93 -6.92
CA LEU A 56 5.56 -7.20 -5.91
C LEU A 56 4.93 -5.94 -6.49
N ALA A 57 3.77 -5.57 -5.97
CA ALA A 57 3.11 -4.31 -6.29
C ALA A 57 2.33 -3.75 -5.09
N ARG A 58 2.16 -2.44 -5.05
CA ARG A 58 1.32 -1.73 -4.08
C ARG A 58 -0.12 -1.74 -4.56
N ALA A 59 -1.02 -2.25 -3.75
CA ALA A 59 -2.46 -2.16 -3.98
C ALA A 59 -3.06 -1.02 -3.16
N TYR A 60 -3.77 -0.14 -3.83
CA TYR A 60 -4.55 0.93 -3.22
C TYR A 60 -6.03 0.57 -3.24
N ASP A 61 -6.74 0.84 -2.15
CA ASP A 61 -8.19 0.63 -2.10
C ASP A 61 -8.94 1.64 -2.97
N PHE A 62 -10.25 1.41 -3.11
CA PHE A 62 -11.17 2.31 -3.83
C PHE A 62 -11.24 3.74 -3.27
N LYS A 63 -10.71 3.99 -2.06
CA LYS A 63 -10.59 5.32 -1.44
C LYS A 63 -9.20 5.94 -1.67
N GLY A 64 -8.32 5.28 -2.42
CA GLY A 64 -6.98 5.75 -2.73
C GLY A 64 -5.98 5.58 -1.59
N ARG A 65 -6.25 4.70 -0.61
CA ARG A 65 -5.35 4.41 0.51
C ARG A 65 -4.53 3.16 0.23
N LEU A 66 -3.27 3.11 0.66
CA LEU A 66 -2.46 1.90 0.56
C LEU A 66 -3.11 0.77 1.39
N ALA A 67 -3.64 -0.25 0.72
CA ALA A 67 -4.37 -1.34 1.34
C ALA A 67 -3.51 -2.59 1.53
N ALA A 68 -2.63 -2.89 0.58
CA ALA A 68 -1.77 -4.05 0.65
C ALA A 68 -0.52 -3.93 -0.23
N ILE A 69 0.43 -4.82 0.00
CA ILE A 69 1.37 -5.30 -1.01
C ILE A 69 0.83 -6.62 -1.56
N LEU A 70 0.72 -6.71 -2.88
CA LEU A 70 0.39 -7.94 -3.59
C LEU A 70 1.65 -8.54 -4.19
N GLN A 71 1.68 -9.87 -4.29
CA GLN A 71 2.69 -10.61 -5.03
C GLN A 71 2.01 -11.34 -6.18
N SER A 72 2.55 -11.20 -7.39
CA SER A 72 2.16 -11.96 -8.56
C SER A 72 3.19 -13.04 -8.81
N ASN A 73 2.71 -14.27 -8.95
CA ASN A 73 3.49 -15.39 -9.44
C ASN A 73 2.72 -16.00 -10.62
N ASN A 74 3.34 -16.04 -11.80
CA ASN A 74 2.72 -16.52 -13.04
C ASN A 74 1.43 -15.76 -13.39
N GLY A 75 1.45 -14.44 -13.17
CA GLY A 75 0.31 -13.57 -13.45
C GLY A 75 -0.84 -13.62 -12.45
N ILE A 76 -0.73 -14.39 -11.35
CA ILE A 76 -1.79 -14.49 -10.33
C ILE A 76 -1.41 -13.65 -9.11
N TRP A 77 -2.16 -12.58 -8.86
CA TRP A 77 -2.00 -11.73 -7.68
C TRP A 77 -2.54 -12.38 -6.41
N ARG A 78 -1.77 -12.28 -5.33
CA ARG A 78 -2.17 -12.67 -3.97
C ARG A 78 -1.70 -11.64 -2.94
N PRO A 79 -2.46 -11.42 -1.84
CA PRO A 79 -1.98 -10.60 -0.76
C PRO A 79 -0.68 -11.15 -0.16
N HIS A 80 0.36 -10.32 -0.16
CA HIS A 80 1.63 -10.60 0.50
C HIS A 80 1.68 -9.94 1.88
N LYS A 81 1.18 -8.70 1.99
CA LYS A 81 1.02 -7.97 3.26
C LYS A 81 -0.19 -7.06 3.17
N VAL A 82 -1.12 -7.18 4.11
CA VAL A 82 -2.28 -6.29 4.22
C VAL A 82 -2.00 -5.24 5.30
N PHE A 83 -2.37 -3.99 5.03
CA PHE A 83 -2.32 -2.90 6.00
C PHE A 83 -3.72 -2.72 6.57
N LEU A 84 -3.84 -2.80 7.89
CA LEU A 84 -5.10 -2.47 8.54
C LEU A 84 -5.36 -0.96 8.38
N PRO A 85 -6.60 -0.53 8.09
CA PRO A 85 -6.93 0.87 8.19
C PRO A 85 -6.60 1.33 9.62
N GLY A 86 -5.82 2.42 9.73
CA GLY A 86 -5.69 3.11 11.02
C GLY A 86 -7.07 3.56 11.49
N GLU A 87 -7.35 3.40 12.78
CA GLU A 87 -8.53 3.97 13.44
C GLU A 87 -8.53 5.50 13.39
#